data_AF-A0A2D4Q7D2-F1
#
_entry.id   AF-A0A2D4Q7D2-F1
#
_cell.length_a   1.000
_cell.length_b   1.000
_cell.length_c   1.000
_cell.angle_alpha   90.00
_cell.angle_beta   90.00
_cell.angle_gamma   90.00
#
_symmetry.space_group_name_H-M   'P 1'
#
loop_
_entity.id
_entity.type
_entity.pdbx_description
1 polymer ?
#
loop_
_entity_poly.entity_id
_entity_poly.type
_entity_poly.pdbx_seq_one_letter_code
_entity_poly.pdbx_strand_id
1 'polypeptide(L)'
;VKTMMQAIQAIQEQGKRTEEKVENIQQMMKNEERILTKKAIKTQILQSSRDEPLKYKDKETVVLKQVPRKVREIRREYQFLTKYLIKKGVNYRWLFPEDLMFTWQEQRHRIDSVEKAELFNGEYFR
;
A
#
# COMPACT_ATOMS: atom_id res chain seq x y z
N VAL A 1 -41.83 -45.13 0.44
CA VAL A 1 -40.76 -45.13 1.46
C VAL A 1 -39.42 -44.63 0.90
N LYS A 2 -38.87 -45.23 -0.17
CA LYS A 2 -37.58 -44.82 -0.77
C LYS A 2 -37.47 -43.32 -1.12
N THR A 3 -38.52 -42.72 -1.67
CA THR A 3 -38.54 -41.32 -2.13
C THR A 3 -38.50 -40.29 -0.98
N MET A 4 -39.16 -40.59 0.14
CA MET A 4 -39.10 -39.74 1.34
C MET A 4 -37.72 -39.79 2.00
N MET A 5 -37.09 -40.96 2.03
CA MET A 5 -35.74 -41.13 2.55
C MET A 5 -34.72 -40.31 1.75
N GLN A 6 -34.83 -40.31 0.42
CA GLN A 6 -33.99 -39.51 -0.48
C GLN A 6 -34.19 -38.00 -0.26
N ALA A 7 -35.43 -37.54 -0.05
CA ALA A 7 -35.71 -36.13 0.23
C ALA A 7 -35.09 -35.67 1.57
N ILE A 8 -35.19 -36.49 2.62
CA ILE A 8 -34.57 -36.21 3.93
C ILE A 8 -33.05 -36.11 3.80
N GLN A 9 -32.44 -37.02 3.04
CA GLN A 9 -31.00 -37.05 2.83
C GLN A 9 -30.51 -35.85 2.01
N ALA A 10 -31.25 -35.45 0.98
CA ALA A 10 -30.96 -34.24 0.21
C ALA A 10 -31.08 -32.95 1.06
N ILE A 11 -32.06 -32.87 1.96
CA ILE A 11 -32.20 -31.74 2.91
C ILE A 11 -31.04 -31.71 3.90
N GLN A 12 -30.60 -32.86 4.41
CA GLN A 12 -29.42 -32.95 5.29
C GLN A 12 -28.13 -32.54 4.57
N GLU A 13 -27.93 -32.97 3.32
CA GLU A 13 -26.79 -32.56 2.51
C GLU A 13 -26.81 -31.07 2.17
N GLN A 14 -27.98 -30.51 1.87
CA GLN A 14 -28.14 -29.07 1.68
C GLN A 14 -27.83 -28.30 2.97
N GLY A 15 -28.30 -28.78 4.13
CA GLY A 15 -28.00 -28.23 5.45
C GLY A 15 -26.50 -28.15 5.74
N LYS A 16 -25.78 -29.27 5.54
CA LYS A 16 -24.31 -29.32 5.70
C LYS A 16 -23.59 -28.37 4.74
N ARG A 17 -24.05 -28.29 3.49
CA ARG A 17 -23.48 -27.38 2.48
C ARG A 17 -23.72 -25.91 2.81
N THR A 18 -24.82 -25.57 3.47
CA THR A 18 -25.07 -24.22 4.01
C THR A 18 -24.18 -23.91 5.21
N GLU A 19 -23.97 -24.86 6.13
CA GLU A 19 -23.09 -24.69 7.27
C GLU A 19 -21.63 -24.44 6.85
N GLU A 20 -21.10 -25.22 5.90
CA GLU A 20 -19.77 -24.99 5.32
C GLU A 20 -19.63 -23.60 4.68
N LYS A 21 -20.68 -23.11 4.01
CA LYS A 21 -20.68 -21.76 3.43
C LYS A 21 -20.64 -20.68 4.51
N VAL A 22 -21.40 -20.85 5.59
CA VAL A 22 -21.42 -19.91 6.71
C VAL A 22 -20.06 -19.88 7.40
N GLU A 23 -19.44 -21.04 7.63
CA GLU A 23 -18.12 -21.13 8.25
C GLU A 23 -17.02 -20.51 7.38
N ASN A 24 -17.08 -20.71 6.06
CA ASN A 24 -16.19 -20.03 5.12
C ASN A 24 -16.33 -18.50 5.15
N ILE A 25 -17.57 -17.99 5.21
CA ILE A 25 -17.83 -16.54 5.31
C ILE A 25 -17.28 -15.98 6.64
N GLN A 26 -17.51 -16.68 7.75
CA GLN A 26 -16.96 -16.29 9.05
C GLN A 26 -15.42 -16.28 9.04
N GLN A 27 -14.80 -17.27 8.38
CA GLN A 27 -13.35 -17.32 8.21
C GLN A 27 -12.82 -16.18 7.34
N MET A 28 -13.55 -15.81 6.29
CA MET A 28 -13.22 -14.63 5.46
C MET A 28 -13.30 -13.33 6.28
N MET A 29 -14.36 -13.12 7.06
CA MET A 29 -14.52 -11.94 7.91
C MET A 29 -13.39 -11.81 8.94
N LYS A 30 -13.05 -12.90 9.65
CA LYS A 30 -11.92 -12.91 10.60
C LYS A 30 -10.59 -12.57 9.92
N ASN A 31 -10.39 -13.04 8.69
CA ASN A 31 -9.18 -12.74 7.92
C ASN A 31 -9.09 -11.26 7.56
N GLU A 32 -10.20 -10.63 7.18
CA GLU A 32 -10.28 -9.20 6.85
C GLU A 32 -9.99 -8.32 8.07
N GLU A 33 -10.61 -8.61 9.21
CA GLU A 33 -10.35 -7.89 10.47
C GLU A 33 -8.87 -7.93 10.86
N ARG A 34 -8.24 -9.10 10.70
CA ARG A 34 -6.81 -9.28 10.95
C ARG A 34 -5.94 -8.44 10.01
N ILE A 35 -6.31 -8.33 8.73
CA ILE A 35 -5.58 -7.50 7.75
C ILE A 35 -5.70 -6.02 8.11
N LEU A 36 -6.90 -5.57 8.47
CA LEU A 36 -7.17 -4.18 8.84
C LEU A 36 -6.39 -3.78 10.11
N THR A 37 -6.43 -4.63 11.14
CA THR A 37 -5.71 -4.42 12.40
C THR A 37 -4.20 -4.32 12.17
N LYS A 38 -3.62 -5.22 11.36
CA LYS A 38 -2.20 -5.17 10.98
C LYS A 38 -1.84 -3.90 10.20
N LYS A 39 -2.72 -3.43 9.32
CA LYS A 39 -2.51 -2.20 8.55
C LYS A 39 -2.54 -0.95 9.45
N ALA A 40 -3.44 -0.91 10.42
CA ALA A 40 -3.54 0.18 11.39
C ALA A 40 -2.27 0.25 12.27
N ILE A 41 -1.86 -0.88 12.87
CA ILE A 41 -0.65 -0.96 13.69
C ILE A 41 0.58 -0.54 12.89
N LYS A 42 0.74 -1.04 11.65
CA LYS A 42 1.84 -0.65 10.77
C LYS A 42 1.87 0.86 10.51
N THR A 43 0.71 1.47 10.36
CA THR A 43 0.59 2.92 10.11
C THR A 43 0.95 3.72 11.36
N GLN A 44 0.48 3.30 12.53
CA GLN A 44 0.85 3.91 13.82
C GLN A 44 2.36 3.84 14.08
N ILE A 45 2.98 2.66 13.92
CA ILE A 45 4.44 2.51 14.09
C ILE A 45 5.21 3.45 13.15
N LEU A 46 4.78 3.56 11.88
CA LEU A 46 5.39 4.46 10.90
C LEU A 46 5.16 5.95 11.18
N GLN A 47 4.13 6.31 11.96
CA GLN A 47 3.89 7.69 12.38
C GLN A 47 4.74 8.01 13.60
N SER A 48 4.67 7.19 14.66
CA SER A 48 5.44 7.41 15.89
C SER A 48 6.96 7.41 15.65
N SER A 49 7.45 6.57 14.73
CA SER A 49 8.89 6.52 14.39
C SER A 49 9.41 7.72 13.59
N ARG A 50 8.54 8.66 13.16
CA ARG A 50 8.98 9.91 12.53
C ARG A 50 9.42 10.94 13.56
N ASP A 51 8.72 10.96 14.69
CA ASP A 51 8.93 11.95 15.75
C ASP A 51 10.06 11.50 16.68
N GLU A 52 10.08 10.20 17.03
CA GLU A 52 11.11 9.62 17.90
C GLU A 52 11.70 8.34 17.29
N PRO A 53 13.05 8.25 17.12
CA PRO A 53 13.68 7.04 16.63
C PRO A 53 13.52 5.90 17.64
N LEU A 54 13.16 4.71 17.15
CA LEU A 54 12.95 3.55 18.01
C LEU A 54 14.28 3.02 18.54
N LYS A 55 14.42 2.91 19.86
CA LYS A 55 15.62 2.34 20.51
C LYS A 55 15.43 0.85 20.73
N TYR A 56 16.34 0.05 20.18
CA TYR A 56 16.40 -1.39 20.42
C TYR A 56 17.83 -1.76 20.84
N LYS A 57 17.98 -2.34 22.04
CA LYS A 57 19.30 -2.70 22.61
C LYS A 57 20.29 -1.53 22.56
N ASP A 58 19.85 -0.36 23.04
CA ASP A 58 20.61 0.89 23.08
C ASP A 58 21.06 1.46 21.73
N LYS A 59 20.56 0.89 20.62
CA LYS A 59 20.78 1.38 19.27
C LYS A 59 19.53 2.07 18.74
N GLU A 60 19.70 3.29 18.25
CA GLU A 60 18.66 4.01 17.53
C GLU A 60 18.45 3.35 16.16
N THR A 61 17.20 2.98 15.88
CA THR A 61 16.80 2.30 14.66
C THR A 61 15.75 3.14 13.93
N VAL A 62 16.02 3.42 12.66
CA VAL A 62 15.07 4.11 11.79
C VAL A 62 14.14 3.09 11.14
N VAL A 63 12.83 3.27 11.31
CA VAL A 63 11.83 2.41 10.68
C VAL A 63 11.38 3.02 9.36
N LEU A 64 11.62 2.31 8.26
CA LEU A 64 11.25 2.73 6.91
C LEU A 64 10.14 1.84 6.36
N LYS A 65 9.26 2.44 5.54
CA LYS A 65 8.28 1.67 4.77
C LYS A 65 9.02 0.79 3.75
N GLN A 66 8.77 -0.51 3.77
CA GLN A 66 9.27 -1.42 2.75
C GLN A 66 8.66 -1.06 1.38
N VAL A 67 9.50 -0.70 0.41
CA VAL A 67 9.13 -0.45 -0.99
C VAL A 67 9.67 -1.60 -1.85
N PRO A 68 8.86 -2.25 -2.72
CA PRO A 68 9.32 -3.32 -3.60
C PRO A 68 10.54 -2.92 -4.43
N ARG A 69 11.46 -3.87 -4.68
CA ARG A 69 12.72 -3.59 -5.38
C ARG A 69 12.50 -2.98 -6.78
N LYS A 70 11.58 -3.54 -7.57
CA LYS A 70 11.20 -3.02 -8.90
C LYS A 70 10.79 -1.54 -8.86
N VAL A 71 9.99 -1.16 -7.86
CA VAL A 71 9.55 0.24 -7.67
C VAL A 71 10.72 1.13 -7.28
N ARG A 72 11.68 0.63 -6.48
CA ARG A 72 12.89 1.40 -6.14
C ARG A 72 13.78 1.64 -7.35
N GLU A 73 13.87 0.66 -8.26
CA GLU A 73 14.66 0.78 -9.49
C GLU A 73 14.05 1.86 -10.41
N ILE A 74 12.75 1.82 -10.66
CA ILE A 74 12.04 2.86 -11.44
C ILE A 74 12.26 4.25 -10.82
N ARG A 75 12.06 4.41 -9.50
CA ARG A 75 12.22 5.71 -8.83
C ARG A 75 13.64 6.27 -8.84
N ARG A 76 14.66 5.43 -9.08
CA ARG A 76 16.05 5.90 -9.24
C ARG A 76 16.23 6.67 -10.54
N GLU A 77 15.45 6.38 -11.58
CA GLU A 77 15.53 7.07 -12.86
C GLU A 77 15.17 8.56 -12.70
N TYR A 78 14.20 8.88 -11.83
CA TYR A 78 13.79 10.24 -11.48
C TYR A 78 14.74 10.96 -10.49
N GLN A 79 15.91 10.39 -10.18
CA GLN A 79 16.83 10.97 -9.20
C GLN A 79 17.30 12.37 -9.62
N PHE A 80 17.41 12.65 -10.92
CA PHE A 80 17.80 13.97 -11.42
C PHE A 80 16.79 15.04 -10.98
N LEU A 81 15.49 14.82 -11.19
CA LEU A 81 14.44 15.77 -10.85
C LEU A 81 14.26 15.92 -9.34
N THR A 82 14.23 14.79 -8.62
CA THR A 82 14.04 14.82 -7.15
C THR A 82 15.17 15.56 -6.43
N LYS A 83 16.42 15.48 -6.91
CA LYS A 83 17.53 16.29 -6.38
C LYS A 83 17.25 17.80 -6.49
N TYR A 84 16.71 18.26 -7.62
CA TYR A 84 16.35 19.66 -7.79
C TYR A 84 15.17 20.07 -6.93
N LEU A 85 14.13 19.24 -6.83
CA LEU A 85 12.98 19.49 -5.96
C LEU A 85 13.40 19.64 -4.50
N ILE A 86 14.28 18.76 -4.00
CA ILE A 86 14.85 18.86 -2.64
C ILE A 86 15.65 20.17 -2.49
N LYS A 87 16.52 20.49 -3.45
CA LYS A 87 17.34 21.70 -3.42
C LYS A 87 16.49 22.98 -3.38
N LYS A 88 15.32 22.97 -4.01
CA LYS A 88 14.38 24.09 -4.01
C LYS A 88 13.40 24.07 -2.82
N GLY A 89 13.54 23.11 -1.90
CA GLY A 89 12.67 22.99 -0.73
C GLY A 89 11.23 22.57 -1.06
N VAL A 90 11.03 21.89 -2.19
CA VAL A 90 9.70 21.50 -2.65
C VAL A 90 9.31 20.13 -2.14
N ASN A 91 8.17 20.09 -1.48
CA ASN A 91 7.57 18.83 -1.03
C ASN A 91 7.00 18.06 -2.22
N TYR A 92 7.52 16.85 -2.42
CA TYR A 92 7.02 15.91 -3.39
C TYR A 92 6.55 14.62 -2.72
N ARG A 93 5.62 13.94 -3.37
CA ARG A 93 5.04 12.69 -2.91
C ARG A 93 5.06 11.68 -4.04
N TRP A 94 5.61 10.50 -3.75
CA TRP A 94 5.48 9.34 -4.60
C TRP A 94 4.09 8.72 -4.46
N LEU A 95 3.38 8.59 -5.58
CA LEU A 95 2.28 7.66 -5.74
C LEU A 95 2.83 6.30 -6.18
N PHE A 96 2.03 5.25 -5.98
CA PHE A 96 2.41 3.91 -6.42
C PHE A 96 1.82 3.67 -7.82
N PRO A 97 2.58 3.07 -8.75
CA PRO A 97 3.97 2.61 -8.63
C PRO A 97 5.02 3.70 -8.93
N GLU A 98 4.76 4.55 -9.92
CA GLU A 98 5.76 5.42 -10.55
C GLU A 98 5.46 6.91 -10.40
N ASP A 99 4.20 7.31 -10.25
CA ASP A 99 3.89 8.73 -10.37
C ASP A 99 4.47 9.59 -9.24
N LEU A 100 4.98 10.75 -9.64
CA LEU A 100 5.52 11.78 -8.78
C LEU A 100 4.58 12.99 -8.77
N MET A 101 4.10 13.36 -7.58
CA MET A 101 3.23 14.51 -7.36
C MET A 101 3.97 15.59 -6.58
N PHE A 102 3.93 16.83 -7.03
CA PHE A 102 4.46 17.97 -6.28
C PHE A 102 3.74 19.25 -6.69
N THR A 103 3.89 20.28 -5.87
CA THR A 103 3.40 21.63 -6.20
C THR A 103 4.60 22.49 -6.56
N TRP A 104 4.59 23.07 -7.76
CA TRP A 104 5.61 23.98 -8.26
C TRP A 104 4.92 25.25 -8.76
N GLN A 105 5.39 26.43 -8.34
CA GLN A 105 4.78 27.73 -8.71
C GLN A 105 3.25 27.75 -8.53
N GLU A 106 2.77 27.27 -7.38
CA GLU A 106 1.33 27.16 -7.05
C GLU A 106 0.51 26.17 -7.92
N GLN A 107 1.13 25.55 -8.93
CA GLN A 107 0.52 24.53 -9.76
C GLN A 107 0.87 23.13 -9.28
N ARG A 108 -0.12 22.23 -9.29
CA ARG A 108 0.09 20.82 -8.95
C ARG A 108 0.47 20.05 -10.22
N HIS A 109 1.67 19.49 -10.21
CA HIS A 109 2.17 18.65 -11.29
C HIS A 109 2.08 17.18 -10.90
N ARG A 110 1.66 16.35 -11.88
CA ARG A 110 1.72 14.89 -11.83
C ARG A 110 2.60 14.41 -12.96
N ILE A 111 3.66 13.71 -12.61
CA ILE A 111 4.59 13.12 -13.58
C ILE A 111 4.46 11.62 -13.47
N ASP A 112 4.02 10.97 -14.54
CA ASP A 112 3.76 9.53 -14.64
C ASP A 112 4.81 8.77 -15.47
N SER A 113 5.72 9.49 -16.15
CA SER A 113 6.82 8.90 -16.93
C SER A 113 8.12 9.71 -16.82
N VAL A 114 9.24 9.04 -17.09
CA VAL A 114 10.58 9.65 -17.07
C VAL A 114 10.70 10.72 -18.15
N GLU A 115 10.12 10.50 -19.33
CA GLU A 115 10.11 11.49 -20.43
C GLU A 115 9.44 12.80 -20.00
N LYS A 116 8.30 12.74 -19.31
CA LYS A 116 7.65 13.94 -18.76
C LYS A 116 8.49 14.59 -17.68
N ALA A 117 9.23 13.81 -16.89
CA ALA A 117 10.17 14.34 -15.90
C ALA A 117 11.32 15.10 -16.56
N GLU A 118 11.86 14.60 -17.67
CA GLU A 118 12.92 15.25 -18.43
C GLU A 118 12.44 16.54 -19.08
N LEU A 119 11.25 16.52 -19.71
CA LEU A 119 10.62 17.71 -20.28
C LEU A 119 10.43 18.79 -19.20
N PHE A 120 9.84 18.43 -18.06
CA PHE A 120 9.67 19.36 -16.93
C PHE A 120 11.02 19.89 -16.43
N ASN A 121 12.03 19.02 -16.31
CA ASN A 121 13.34 19.45 -15.88
C ASN A 121 14.00 20.42 -16.88
N GLY A 122 13.79 20.20 -18.17
CA GLY A 122 14.26 21.09 -19.24
C GLY A 122 13.59 22.46 -19.26
N GLU A 123 12.29 22.52 -18.95
CA GLU A 123 11.53 23.78 -18.94
C GLU A 123 11.82 24.66 -17.71
N TYR A 124 11.98 24.06 -16.53
CA TYR A 124 11.99 24.81 -15.26
C TYR A 124 13.35 24.85 -14.54
N PHE A 125 14.26 23.91 -14.81
CA PHE A 125 15.51 23.76 -14.05
C PHE A 125 16.79 23.86 -14.89
N ARG A 126 16.67 24.07 -16.21
CA ARG A 126 17.82 24.19 -17.12
C ARG A 126 18.45 25.57 -17.11
#